data_AF-A0A9N9AG99-F1
#
_entry.id   AF-A0A9N9AG99-F1
#
_cell.length_a   1.000
_cell.length_b   1.000
_cell.length_c   1.000
_cell.angle_alpha   90.00
_cell.angle_beta   90.00
_cell.angle_gamma   90.00
#
_symmetry.space_group_name_H-M   'P 1'
#
loop_
_entity.id
_entity.type
_entity.pdbx_description
1 polymer ?
#
loop_
_entity_poly.entity_id
_entity_poly.type
_entity_poly.pdbx_seq_one_letter_code
_entity_poly.pdbx_strand_id
1 'polypeptide(L)'
;MSIYEEALADYNKTLEISPNNAITLSNRGNTYRKKSRYEEALADYNKSLEIRPNNDTTLNNRGLTPNNAMTLKSRELTYRKLGRYEELLSEK
;
A
#
# COMPACT_ATOMS: atom_id res chain seq x y z
N MET A 1 6.29 -14.07 16.26
CA MET A 1 5.29 -13.26 15.52
C MET A 1 5.68 -11.79 15.67
N SER A 2 5.75 -11.00 14.59
CA SER A 2 6.00 -9.55 14.72
C SER A 2 4.72 -8.83 15.12
N ILE A 3 4.82 -7.73 15.87
CA ILE A 3 3.68 -6.86 16.23
C ILE A 3 2.83 -6.47 15.02
N TYR A 4 3.44 -6.38 13.84
CA TYR A 4 2.73 -6.07 12.62
C TYR A 4 1.91 -7.24 12.07
N GLU A 5 2.37 -8.49 12.21
CA GLU A 5 1.59 -9.65 11.77
C GLU A 5 0.39 -9.89 12.68
N GLU A 6 0.56 -9.67 13.98
CA GLU A 6 -0.55 -9.74 14.95
C GLU A 6 -1.61 -8.66 14.65
N ALA A 7 -1.18 -7.41 14.46
CA ALA A 7 -2.08 -6.33 14.06
C ALA A 7 -2.83 -6.63 12.76
N LEU A 8 -2.14 -7.17 11.73
CA LEU A 8 -2.79 -7.58 10.48
C LEU A 8 -3.83 -8.68 10.70
N ALA A 9 -3.53 -9.68 11.54
CA ALA A 9 -4.48 -10.75 11.86
C ALA A 9 -5.74 -10.22 12.55
N ASP A 10 -5.59 -9.30 13.51
CA ASP A 10 -6.73 -8.70 14.22
C ASP A 10 -7.56 -7.77 13.32
N TYR A 11 -6.91 -7.00 12.45
CA TYR A 11 -7.62 -6.19 11.45
C TYR A 11 -8.36 -7.07 10.43
N ASN A 12 -7.79 -8.20 10.02
CA ASN A 12 -8.47 -9.15 9.14
C ASN A 12 -9.74 -9.69 9.78
N LYS A 13 -9.67 -10.20 11.01
CA LYS A 13 -10.86 -10.67 11.76
C LYS A 13 -11.93 -9.58 11.89
N THR A 14 -11.51 -8.34 12.18
CA THR A 14 -12.42 -7.21 12.27
C THR A 14 -13.11 -6.93 10.93
N LEU A 15 -12.39 -7.06 9.82
CA LEU A 15 -12.92 -6.85 8.46
C LEU A 15 -13.73 -8.05 7.94
N GLU A 16 -13.55 -9.25 8.47
CA GLU A 16 -14.46 -10.38 8.23
C GLU A 16 -15.84 -10.10 8.83
N ILE A 17 -15.89 -9.51 10.03
CA ILE A 17 -17.13 -9.16 10.72
C ILE A 17 -17.74 -7.87 10.14
N SER A 18 -16.91 -6.88 9.83
CA SER A 18 -17.32 -5.57 9.33
C SER A 18 -16.47 -5.12 8.14
N PRO A 19 -16.76 -5.61 6.92
CA PRO A 19 -15.92 -5.42 5.73
C PRO A 19 -15.72 -3.97 5.28
N ASN A 20 -16.60 -3.09 5.75
CA ASN A 20 -16.62 -1.67 5.41
C ASN A 20 -16.28 -0.78 6.62
N ASN A 21 -15.56 -1.31 7.60
CA ASN A 21 -15.00 -0.46 8.66
C ASN A 21 -13.82 0.36 8.10
N ALA A 22 -14.12 1.61 7.73
CA ALA A 22 -13.15 2.53 7.14
C ALA A 22 -11.92 2.77 8.04
N ILE A 23 -12.09 2.78 9.36
CA ILE A 23 -11.00 2.99 10.31
C ILE A 23 -10.07 1.77 10.30
N THR A 24 -10.62 0.56 10.35
CA THR A 24 -9.85 -0.67 10.30
C THR A 24 -9.10 -0.81 8.97
N LEU A 25 -9.75 -0.50 7.84
CA LEU A 25 -9.09 -0.45 6.53
C LEU A 25 -7.91 0.53 6.54
N SER A 26 -8.10 1.75 7.03
CA SER A 26 -7.01 2.73 7.12
C SER A 26 -5.86 2.26 8.02
N ASN A 27 -6.16 1.60 9.14
CA ASN A 27 -5.14 1.10 10.06
C ASN A 27 -4.37 -0.08 9.46
N ARG A 28 -5.07 -1.01 8.80
CA ARG A 28 -4.46 -2.14 8.10
C ARG A 28 -3.57 -1.67 6.95
N GLY A 29 -4.02 -0.68 6.18
CA GLY A 29 -3.21 -0.02 5.16
C GLY A 29 -1.92 0.61 5.71
N ASN A 30 -1.98 1.25 6.89
CA ASN A 30 -0.78 1.80 7.53
C ASN A 30 0.20 0.73 7.98
N THR A 31 -0.31 -0.40 8.49
CA THR A 31 0.53 -1.56 8.81
C THR A 31 1.18 -2.14 7.57
N TYR A 32 0.46 -2.31 6.47
CA TYR A 32 1.05 -2.74 5.19
C TYR A 32 2.13 -1.79 4.70
N ARG A 33 1.88 -0.47 4.75
CA ARG A 33 2.88 0.56 4.38
C ARG A 33 4.14 0.47 5.22
N LYS A 34 4.03 0.27 6.54
CA LYS A 34 5.18 0.08 7.44
C LYS A 34 5.98 -1.18 7.14
N LYS A 35 5.36 -2.17 6.48
CA LYS A 35 5.99 -3.39 5.98
C LYS A 35 6.42 -3.32 4.52
N SER A 36 6.41 -2.14 3.91
CA SER A 36 6.71 -1.92 2.49
C SER A 36 5.78 -2.65 1.51
N ARG A 37 4.60 -3.09 1.97
CA ARG A 37 3.54 -3.74 1.17
C ARG A 37 2.61 -2.67 0.59
N TYR A 38 3.12 -1.92 -0.37
CA TYR A 38 2.49 -0.67 -0.79
C TYR A 38 1.21 -0.87 -1.61
N GLU A 39 1.08 -1.95 -2.39
CA GLU A 39 -0.14 -2.23 -3.16
C GLU A 39 -1.31 -2.51 -2.23
N GLU A 40 -1.09 -3.39 -1.24
CA GLU A 40 -2.11 -3.72 -0.25
C GLU A 40 -2.47 -2.50 0.61
N ALA A 41 -1.48 -1.66 0.94
CA ALA A 41 -1.73 -0.41 1.63
C ALA A 41 -2.65 0.53 0.83
N LEU A 42 -2.33 0.75 -0.46
CA LEU A 42 -3.12 1.61 -1.34
C LEU A 42 -4.53 1.08 -1.56
N ALA A 43 -4.69 -0.24 -1.71
CA ALA A 43 -6.01 -0.88 -1.84
C ALA A 43 -6.89 -0.60 -0.61
N ASP A 44 -6.35 -0.79 0.59
CA ASP A 44 -7.06 -0.54 1.84
C ASP A 44 -7.38 0.94 2.05
N TYR A 45 -6.45 1.86 1.74
CA TYR A 45 -6.72 3.29 1.82
C TYR A 45 -7.80 3.73 0.83
N ASN A 46 -7.78 3.20 -0.40
CA ASN A 46 -8.79 3.54 -1.40
C ASN A 46 -10.18 3.07 -0.94
N LYS A 47 -10.31 1.82 -0.48
CA LYS A 47 -11.57 1.32 0.06
C LYS A 47 -12.04 2.12 1.29
N SER A 48 -11.12 2.49 2.19
CA SER A 48 -11.42 3.35 3.33
C SER A 48 -11.97 4.72 2.90
N LEU A 49 -11.40 5.32 1.86
CA LEU A 49 -11.81 6.62 1.32
C LEU A 49 -13.08 6.55 0.46
N GLU A 50 -13.39 5.41 -0.15
CA GLU A 50 -14.71 5.19 -0.76
C GLU A 50 -15.83 5.26 0.29
N ILE A 51 -15.55 4.78 1.51
CA ILE A 51 -16.51 4.77 2.62
C ILE A 51 -16.51 6.12 3.37
N ARG A 52 -15.33 6.71 3.61
CA ARG A 52 -15.15 8.01 4.27
C ARG A 52 -14.20 8.89 3.46
N PRO A 53 -14.70 9.62 2.44
CA PRO A 53 -13.87 10.38 1.51
C PRO A 53 -13.00 11.46 2.15
N ASN A 54 -13.48 12.05 3.25
CA ASN A 54 -12.85 13.18 3.92
C ASN A 54 -12.06 12.74 5.18
N ASN A 55 -11.52 11.51 5.20
CA ASN A 55 -10.64 11.09 6.28
C ASN A 55 -9.21 11.59 6.02
N ASP A 56 -8.87 12.72 6.64
CA ASP A 56 -7.56 13.39 6.49
C ASP A 56 -6.38 12.45 6.81
N THR A 57 -6.53 11.60 7.83
CA THR A 57 -5.50 10.63 8.21
C THR A 57 -5.26 9.64 7.08
N THR A 58 -6.32 9.11 6.48
CA THR A 58 -6.24 8.16 5.38
C THR A 58 -5.70 8.80 4.10
N LEU A 59 -6.13 10.04 3.79
CA LEU A 59 -5.60 10.82 2.67
C LEU A 59 -4.09 11.06 2.80
N ASN A 60 -3.65 11.50 3.98
CA ASN A 60 -2.24 11.73 4.25
C ASN A 60 -1.41 10.45 4.14
N ASN A 61 -1.88 9.36 4.77
CA ASN A 61 -1.20 8.07 4.71
C ASN A 61 -1.12 7.51 3.27
N ARG A 62 -2.17 7.69 2.46
CA ARG A 62 -2.16 7.34 1.05
C ARG A 62 -1.14 8.17 0.27
N GLY A 63 -1.09 9.49 0.50
CA GLY A 63 -0.11 10.38 -0.15
C GLY A 63 1.35 10.06 0.20
N LEU A 64 1.59 9.57 1.42
CA LEU A 64 2.91 9.10 1.88
C LEU A 64 3.27 7.69 1.38
N THR A 65 2.34 7.00 0.72
CA THR A 65 2.58 5.64 0.23
C THR A 65 3.15 5.70 -1.18
N PRO A 66 4.38 5.20 -1.40
CA PRO A 66 4.93 5.12 -2.75
C PRO A 66 4.00 4.32 -3.65
N ASN A 67 3.58 4.92 -4.76
CA ASN A 67 2.89 4.17 -5.81
C ASN A 67 3.95 3.33 -6.54
N ASN A 68 4.16 2.11 -6.09
CA ASN A 68 5.13 1.18 -6.65
C ASN A 68 4.92 0.94 -8.16
N ALA A 69 3.69 1.02 -8.67
CA ALA A 69 3.40 0.97 -10.11
C ALA A 69 3.96 2.20 -10.87
N MET A 70 3.94 3.40 -10.26
CA MET A 70 4.63 4.56 -10.83
C MET A 70 6.14 4.43 -10.71
N THR A 71 6.67 3.91 -9.62
CA THR A 71 8.12 3.75 -9.44
C THR A 71 8.70 2.72 -10.41
N LEU A 72 8.09 1.54 -10.55
CA LEU A 72 8.53 0.50 -11.48
C LEU A 72 8.36 0.94 -12.94
N LYS A 73 7.21 1.52 -13.30
CA LYS A 73 6.97 1.99 -14.67
C LYS A 73 7.84 3.18 -15.04
N SER A 74 8.10 4.10 -14.11
CA SER A 74 9.04 5.22 -14.33
C SER A 74 10.48 4.74 -14.39
N ARG A 75 10.86 3.77 -13.56
CA ARG A 75 12.19 3.15 -13.56
C ARG A 75 12.43 2.39 -14.86
N GLU A 76 11.48 1.55 -15.29
CA GLU A 76 11.47 0.90 -16.60
C GLU A 76 11.56 1.92 -17.75
N LEU A 77 10.72 2.97 -17.76
CA LEU A 77 10.76 4.02 -18.79
C LEU A 77 12.11 4.77 -18.81
N THR A 78 12.69 5.00 -17.64
CA THR A 78 13.97 5.71 -17.47
C THR A 78 15.11 4.85 -18.00
N TYR A 79 15.17 3.58 -17.63
CA TYR A 79 16.16 2.64 -18.16
C TYR A 79 16.01 2.40 -19.67
N ARG A 80 14.77 2.35 -20.18
CA ARG A 80 14.48 2.32 -21.62
C ARG A 80 15.05 3.54 -22.34
N LYS A 81 14.82 4.74 -21.80
CA LYS A 81 15.32 6.00 -22.37
C LYS A 81 16.84 6.10 -22.31
N LEU A 82 17.47 5.52 -21.29
CA LEU A 82 18.92 5.52 -21.10
C LEU A 82 19.63 4.37 -21.84
N GLY A 83 18.89 3.45 -22.50
CA GLY A 83 19.47 2.31 -23.20
C GLY A 83 20.08 1.24 -22.29
N ARG A 84 19.73 1.24 -21.00
CA ARG A 84 20.33 0.36 -19.96
C ARG A 84 19.38 -0.75 -19.49
N TYR A 85 18.63 -1.37 -20.42
CA TYR A 85 17.69 -2.45 -20.07
C TYR A 85 18.37 -3.72 -19.54
N GLU A 86 19.63 -3.94 -19.91
CA GLU A 86 20.42 -5.13 -19.55
C GLU A 86 20.74 -5.19 -18.04
N GLU A 87 20.96 -4.04 -17.38
CA GLU A 87 21.25 -3.96 -15.93
C GLU A 87 20.05 -4.41 -15.06
N LEU A 88 18.82 -4.35 -15.61
CA LEU A 88 17.59 -4.73 -14.92
C LEU A 88 17.42 -6.26 -14.79
N LEU A 89 18.06 -7.03 -15.68
CA LEU A 89 17.99 -8.50 -15.69
C LEU A 89 19.11 -9.15 -14.87
N SER A 90 20.15 -8.38 -14.47
CA SER A 90 21.29 -8.90 -13.71
C SER A 90 21.12 -8.86 -12.19
N GLU A 91 20.06 -8.24 -11.66
CA GLU A 91 19.77 -8.18 -10.21
C GLU A 91 18.89 -9.36 -9.71
N LYS A 92 18.77 -10.45 -10.47
CA LYS A 92 18.02 -11.65 -10.08
C LYS A 92 18.92 -12.68 -9.41
#